data_AF-A0A9D1EN93-F1
#
_entry.id   AF-A0A9D1EN93-F1
#
_cell.length_a   1.000
_cell.length_b   1.000
_cell.length_c   1.000
_cell.angle_alpha   90.00
_cell.angle_beta   90.00
_cell.angle_gamma   90.00
#
_symmetry.space_group_name_H-M   'P 1'
#
loop_
_entity.id
_entity.type
_entity.pdbx_description
1 polymer ?
#
loop_
_entity_poly.entity_id
_entity_poly.type
_entity_poly.pdbx_seq_one_letter_code
_entity_poly.pdbx_strand_id
1 'polypeptide(L)'
;MNNTEFKDWLITKHVYSTPKQVTDCLSRVRRAERALVSELGPEYDFDSQFSADGGEHVRLLLSRRGLSEEMQRYKVKGLPIGTNQMDSIASAVRKYFTFKKEQLS
;
A
#
# COMPACT_ATOMS: atom_id res chain seq x y z
N MET A 1 5.24 -5.34 7.49
CA MET A 1 5.90 -4.17 6.89
C MET A 1 7.12 -3.64 7.66
N ASN A 2 8.30 -3.67 7.04
CA ASN A 2 9.49 -2.98 7.51
C ASN A 2 9.42 -1.45 7.27
N ASN A 3 8.88 -0.73 8.26
CA ASN A 3 8.57 0.70 8.18
C ASN A 3 9.81 1.60 8.11
N THR A 4 10.88 1.22 8.79
CA THR A 4 12.10 2.04 8.90
C THR A 4 12.83 2.03 7.56
N GLU A 5 13.07 0.86 6.99
CA GLU A 5 13.74 0.73 5.69
C GLU A 5 12.98 1.40 4.56
N PHE A 6 11.64 1.27 4.54
CA PHE A 6 10.86 1.96 3.51
C PHE A 6 10.91 3.48 3.66
N LYS A 7 10.90 4.00 4.88
CA LYS A 7 11.09 5.43 5.14
C LYS A 7 12.45 5.91 4.64
N ASP A 8 13.50 5.16 4.95
CA ASP A 8 14.87 5.51 4.55
C ASP A 8 15.04 5.42 3.04
N TRP A 9 14.40 4.45 2.38
CA TRP A 9 14.34 4.38 0.92
C TRP A 9 13.65 5.60 0.30
N LEU A 10 12.51 6.05 0.85
CA LEU A 10 11.81 7.25 0.36
C LEU A 10 12.70 8.51 0.44
N ILE A 11 13.52 8.61 1.49
CA ILE A 11 14.43 9.74 1.73
C ILE A 11 15.63 9.65 0.78
N THR A 12 16.31 8.51 0.74
CA THR A 12 17.55 8.30 -0.03
C THR A 12 17.32 8.36 -1.54
N LYS A 13 16.17 7.90 -2.03
CA LYS A 13 15.79 8.00 -3.44
C LYS A 13 15.18 9.34 -3.82
N HIS A 14 15.09 10.29 -2.89
CA HIS A 14 14.46 11.60 -3.09
C HIS A 14 13.05 11.51 -3.70
N VAL A 15 12.27 10.50 -3.29
CA VAL A 15 10.91 10.27 -3.82
C VAL A 15 9.98 11.44 -3.47
N TYR A 16 10.25 12.12 -2.36
CA TYR A 16 9.52 13.29 -1.90
C TYR A 16 10.48 14.41 -1.47
N SER A 17 10.02 15.65 -1.61
CA SER A 17 10.82 16.84 -1.28
C SER A 17 10.70 17.25 0.20
N THR A 18 9.70 16.75 0.92
CA THR A 18 9.44 17.16 2.31
C THR A 18 9.28 15.97 3.27
N PRO A 19 9.69 16.12 4.55
CA PRO A 19 9.46 15.10 5.58
C PRO A 19 7.97 14.77 5.80
N LYS A 20 7.10 15.76 5.61
CA LYS A 20 5.65 15.59 5.74
C LYS A 20 5.11 14.63 4.68
N GLN A 21 5.52 14.79 3.42
CA GLN A 21 5.11 13.88 2.33
C GLN A 21 5.58 12.44 2.56
N VAL A 22 6.81 12.24 3.07
CA VAL A 22 7.31 10.92 3.47
C VAL A 22 6.41 10.31 4.55
N THR A 23 6.11 11.08 5.60
CA THR A 23 5.26 10.62 6.72
C THR A 23 3.83 10.30 6.27
N ASP A 24 3.28 11.10 5.36
CA ASP A 24 1.94 10.87 4.81
C ASP A 24 1.92 9.65 3.88
N CYS A 25 3.00 9.39 3.13
CA CYS A 25 3.16 8.16 2.34
C CYS A 25 3.13 6.93 3.24
N LEU A 26 3.97 6.89 4.28
CA LEU A 26 4.00 5.80 5.26
C LEU A 26 2.63 5.56 5.89
N SER A 27 1.95 6.63 6.28
CA SER A 27 0.63 6.56 6.90
C SER A 27 -0.42 5.94 5.97
N ARG A 28 -0.36 6.24 4.67
CA ARG A 28 -1.26 5.66 3.67
C ARG A 28 -0.98 4.18 3.43
N VAL A 29 0.29 3.76 3.35
CA VAL A 29 0.64 2.35 3.20
C VAL A 29 0.17 1.56 4.43
N ARG A 30 0.46 2.05 5.65
CA ARG A 30 -0.01 1.43 6.90
C ARG A 30 -1.52 1.35 6.99
N ARG A 31 -2.23 2.38 6.52
CA ARG A 31 -3.69 2.39 6.49
C ARG A 31 -4.22 1.29 5.58
N ALA A 32 -3.65 1.13 4.39
CA ALA A 32 -4.05 0.09 3.45
C ALA A 32 -3.77 -1.31 3.98
N GLU A 33 -2.55 -1.57 4.45
CA GLU A 33 -2.16 -2.86 5.01
C GLU A 33 -3.08 -3.24 6.19
N ARG A 34 -3.25 -2.34 7.17
CA ARG A 34 -4.13 -2.61 8.31
C ARG A 34 -5.57 -2.86 7.92
N ALA A 35 -6.11 -2.09 6.96
CA ALA A 35 -7.48 -2.25 6.53
C ALA A 35 -7.69 -3.62 5.85
N LEU A 36 -6.78 -4.02 4.96
CA LEU A 36 -6.84 -5.31 4.29
C LEU A 36 -6.62 -6.47 5.28
N VAL A 37 -5.62 -6.39 6.14
CA VAL A 37 -5.35 -7.40 7.18
C VAL A 37 -6.55 -7.56 8.13
N SER A 38 -7.19 -6.46 8.52
CA SER A 38 -8.32 -6.51 9.45
C SER A 38 -9.55 -7.22 8.89
N GLU A 39 -9.73 -7.23 7.57
CA GLU A 39 -10.96 -7.71 6.92
C GLU A 39 -10.72 -9.02 6.15
N LEU A 40 -9.49 -9.26 5.70
CA LEU A 40 -9.12 -10.40 4.88
C LEU A 40 -8.19 -11.39 5.58
N GLY A 41 -7.55 -11.01 6.68
CA GLY A 41 -6.68 -11.89 7.46
C GLY A 41 -5.20 -11.51 7.41
N PRO A 42 -4.38 -12.10 8.30
CA PRO A 42 -2.95 -11.78 8.42
C PRO A 42 -2.14 -12.06 7.16
N GLU A 43 -2.58 -12.97 6.29
CA GLU A 43 -1.95 -13.28 5.01
C GLU A 43 -1.98 -12.11 4.02
N TYR A 44 -2.82 -11.10 4.26
CA TYR A 44 -2.88 -9.86 3.50
C TYR A 44 -1.89 -8.79 3.98
N ASP A 45 -0.96 -9.13 4.88
CA ASP A 45 0.18 -8.27 5.13
C ASP A 45 1.00 -8.07 3.84
N PHE A 46 1.58 -6.88 3.67
CA PHE A 46 2.17 -6.54 2.37
C PHE A 46 3.49 -7.26 2.10
N ASP A 47 4.19 -7.76 3.11
CA ASP A 47 5.40 -8.56 2.90
C ASP A 47 5.02 -9.96 2.38
N SER A 48 3.94 -10.58 2.90
CA SER A 48 3.38 -11.84 2.39
C SER A 48 2.82 -11.70 0.98
N GLN A 49 2.01 -10.67 0.73
CA GLN A 49 1.45 -10.40 -0.60
C GLN A 49 2.54 -10.14 -1.64
N PHE A 50 3.60 -9.40 -1.25
CA PHE A 50 4.75 -9.22 -2.14
C PHE A 50 5.48 -10.54 -2.43
N SER A 51 5.63 -11.41 -1.44
CA SER A 51 6.27 -12.72 -1.62
C SER A 51 5.45 -13.66 -2.51
N ALA A 52 4.11 -13.54 -2.47
CA ALA A 52 3.20 -14.36 -3.25
C ALA A 52 3.16 -13.99 -4.74
N ASP A 53 3.01 -12.70 -5.07
CA ASP A 53 2.80 -12.26 -6.46
C ASP A 53 3.45 -10.89 -6.80
N GLY A 54 4.38 -10.41 -5.97
CA GLY A 54 4.94 -9.07 -6.11
C GLY A 54 3.95 -7.94 -5.77
N GLY A 55 2.85 -8.25 -5.07
CA GLY A 55 1.81 -7.33 -4.66
C GLY A 55 0.81 -6.99 -5.78
N GLU A 56 0.70 -7.82 -6.82
CA GLU A 56 -0.17 -7.55 -7.96
C GLU A 56 -1.65 -7.60 -7.58
N HIS A 57 -2.08 -8.59 -6.81
CA HIS A 57 -3.45 -8.69 -6.32
C HIS A 57 -3.84 -7.47 -5.49
N VAL A 58 -3.00 -7.06 -4.54
CA VAL A 58 -3.22 -5.84 -3.75
C VAL A 58 -3.30 -4.59 -4.66
N ARG A 59 -2.46 -4.49 -5.69
CA ARG A 59 -2.54 -3.37 -6.65
C ARG A 59 -3.87 -3.37 -7.40
N LEU A 60 -4.38 -4.53 -7.79
CA LEU A 60 -5.68 -4.68 -8.46
C LEU A 60 -6.84 -4.30 -7.53
N LEU A 61 -6.81 -4.74 -6.27
CA LEU A 61 -7.82 -4.38 -5.26
C LEU A 61 -7.89 -2.86 -5.04
N LEU A 62 -6.76 -2.18 -5.01
CA LEU A 62 -6.71 -0.72 -4.80
C LEU A 62 -6.91 0.08 -6.10
N SER A 63 -6.90 -0.57 -7.26
CA SER A 63 -7.08 0.07 -8.57
C SER A 63 -8.51 0.62 -8.71
N ARG A 64 -8.69 1.58 -9.65
CA ARG A 64 -9.99 2.24 -9.89
C ARG A 64 -10.69 2.66 -8.60
N ARG A 65 -9.92 3.20 -7.65
CA ARG A 65 -10.37 3.65 -6.33
C ARG A 65 -11.02 2.55 -5.46
N GLY A 66 -10.64 1.30 -5.66
CA GLY A 66 -11.19 0.15 -4.94
C GLY A 66 -12.61 -0.22 -5.33
N LEU A 67 -13.03 0.12 -6.55
CA LEU A 67 -14.39 -0.14 -7.05
C LEU A 67 -14.54 -1.52 -7.71
N SER A 68 -13.54 -2.40 -7.66
CA SER A 68 -13.70 -3.76 -8.16
C SER A 68 -14.79 -4.50 -7.38
N GLU A 69 -15.51 -5.41 -8.04
CA GLU A 69 -16.53 -6.23 -7.37
C GLU A 69 -15.95 -6.99 -6.19
N GLU A 70 -14.73 -7.50 -6.33
CA GLU A 70 -14.01 -8.20 -5.27
C GLU A 70 -13.81 -7.30 -4.04
N MET A 71 -13.31 -6.08 -4.23
CA MET A 71 -13.11 -5.12 -3.13
C MET A 71 -14.44 -4.72 -2.47
N GLN A 72 -15.53 -4.63 -3.25
CA GLN A 72 -16.87 -4.37 -2.72
C GLN A 72 -17.41 -5.57 -1.90
N ARG A 73 -17.14 -6.81 -2.32
CA ARG A 73 -17.52 -8.02 -1.57
C ARG A 73 -16.82 -8.10 -0.22
N TYR A 74 -15.55 -7.70 -0.18
CA TYR A 74 -14.75 -7.64 1.04
C TYR A 74 -15.21 -6.58 2.04
N LYS A 75 -15.95 -5.56 1.59
CA LYS A 75 -16.47 -4.48 2.46
C LYS A 75 -15.40 -3.85 3.35
N VAL A 76 -14.18 -3.70 2.81
CA VAL A 76 -13.00 -3.33 3.59
C VAL A 76 -13.19 -1.99 4.29
N LYS A 77 -13.35 -2.02 5.62
CA LYS A 77 -13.56 -0.82 6.42
C LYS A 77 -12.26 -0.05 6.57
N GLY A 78 -12.36 1.26 6.78
CA GLY A 78 -11.20 2.12 6.98
C GLY A 78 -10.50 2.56 5.69
N LEU A 79 -10.90 2.06 4.51
CA LEU A 79 -10.49 2.63 3.22
C LEU A 79 -11.58 3.54 2.64
N PRO A 80 -11.22 4.72 2.10
CA PRO A 80 -12.19 5.67 1.55
C PRO A 80 -12.56 5.29 0.10
N ILE A 81 -13.14 4.11 -0.09
CA ILE A 81 -13.49 3.52 -1.39
C ILE A 81 -14.28 4.50 -2.26
N GLY A 82 -13.94 4.56 -3.55
CA GLY A 82 -14.56 5.46 -4.54
C GLY A 82 -14.09 6.92 -4.50
N THR A 83 -13.33 7.33 -3.49
CA THR A 83 -12.85 8.72 -3.38
C THR A 83 -11.46 8.93 -3.98
N ASN A 84 -11.10 10.19 -4.28
CA ASN A 84 -9.75 10.56 -4.73
C ASN A 84 -8.65 10.22 -3.71
N GLN A 85 -9.01 10.04 -2.43
CA GLN A 85 -8.03 9.61 -1.42
C GLN A 85 -7.48 8.21 -1.72
N MET A 86 -8.26 7.34 -2.39
CA MET A 86 -7.79 6.02 -2.81
C MET A 86 -6.66 6.10 -3.84
N ASP A 87 -6.67 7.10 -4.73
CA ASP A 87 -5.59 7.28 -5.71
C ASP A 87 -4.26 7.56 -5.00
N SER A 88 -4.30 8.33 -3.92
CA SER A 88 -3.12 8.60 -3.08
C SER A 88 -2.67 7.37 -2.28
N ILE A 89 -3.61 6.55 -1.82
CA ILE A 89 -3.32 5.29 -1.12
C ILE A 89 -2.68 4.29 -2.09
N ALA A 90 -3.30 4.04 -3.24
CA ALA A 90 -2.77 3.14 -4.27
C ALA A 90 -1.37 3.58 -4.74
N SER A 91 -1.15 4.89 -4.91
CA SER A 91 0.16 5.45 -5.25
C SER A 91 1.22 5.22 -4.18
N ALA A 92 0.86 5.26 -2.89
CA ALA A 92 1.76 4.96 -1.79
C ALA A 92 2.08 3.45 -1.71
N VAL A 93 1.07 2.59 -1.85
CA VAL A 93 1.25 1.12 -1.87
C VAL A 93 2.11 0.68 -3.04
N ARG A 94 1.93 1.26 -4.22
CA ARG A 94 2.80 0.99 -5.38
C ARG A 94 4.27 1.28 -5.07
N LYS A 95 4.56 2.40 -4.41
CA LYS A 95 5.94 2.75 -4.00
C LYS A 95 6.52 1.74 -3.03
N TYR A 96 5.72 1.23 -2.10
CA TYR A 96 6.17 0.18 -1.18
C TYR A 96 6.58 -1.08 -1.94
N PHE A 97 5.77 -1.55 -2.89
CA PHE A 97 6.15 -2.72 -3.70
C PHE A 97 7.33 -2.45 -4.65
N THR A 98 7.50 -1.22 -5.15
CA THR A 98 8.72 -0.82 -5.86
C THR A 98 9.95 -0.93 -4.97
N PHE A 99 9.89 -0.40 -3.74
CA PHE A 99 10.94 -0.55 -2.74
C PHE A 99 11.31 -2.01 -2.50
N LYS A 100 10.31 -2.87 -2.26
CA LYS A 100 10.53 -4.31 -2.04
C LYS A 100 11.21 -4.98 -3.23
N LYS A 101 10.84 -4.60 -4.46
CA LYS A 101 11.47 -5.10 -5.69
C LYS A 101 12.93 -4.68 -5.81
N GLU A 102 13.25 -3.43 -5.49
CA GLU A 102 14.63 -2.91 -5.51
C GLU A 102 15.52 -3.57 -4.46
N GLN A 103 14.96 -4.02 -3.33
CA GLN A 103 15.74 -4.72 -2.29
C GLN A 103 16.13 -6.16 -2.67
N LEU A 104 15.43 -6.77 -3.64
CA LEU A 104 15.75 -8.09 -4.16
C LEU A 104 16.70 -8.06 -5.37
N SER A 105 17.03 -6.86 -5.86
CA SER A 105 17.86 -6.62 -7.05
C SER A 105 19.30 -6.33 -6.64
#